data_AF-A0A924PIE9-F1
#
_entry.id   AF-A0A924PIE9-F1
#
_cell.length_a   1.000
_cell.length_b   1.000
_cell.length_c   1.000
_cell.angle_alpha   90.00
_cell.angle_beta   90.00
_cell.angle_gamma   90.00
#
_symmetry.space_group_name_H-M   'P 1'
#
loop_
_entity.id
_entity.type
_entity.pdbx_description
1 polymer ?
#
loop_
_entity_poly.entity_id
_entity_poly.type
_entity_poly.pdbx_seq_one_letter_code
_entity_poly.pdbx_strand_id
1 'polypeptide(L)'
;MSEWLFKFLGRVQAFYEQRNWFTKPIYALLEKVIPSKTQEDISWDDETDLLLHEQIPVRAKKLLYLIAVILITLIIWASFAKVDEVTRGEGRVIPSKQVQIIQSLDGGIVSAILVKEGDTVVAGMPLVRIDETRAVSSLRENQSQYLSLLAKQSRLQALATGGSFDPPPEVKKNDPELYAQEYALYQSSRDELSSGLNISRDQMEQREKELVEAQFKKDLAEKTYESAAKELAANKPLLASGAVSEIDILKLEREVNRARGDIDQTLAQISRIQAAINEARRKITEVEQTFRSKVRTELTDASAKISSLTESSVGLSDKV
;
A
#
# COMPACT_ATOMS: atom_id res chain seq x y z
N MET A 1 92.72 -71.80 -9.57
CA MET A 1 92.39 -70.49 -9.00
C MET A 1 91.58 -69.71 -10.03
N SER A 2 90.26 -69.63 -9.85
CA SER A 2 89.53 -68.40 -10.18
C SER A 2 88.40 -68.26 -9.14
N GLU A 3 88.78 -67.72 -7.98
CA GLU A 3 87.88 -67.32 -6.88
C GLU A 3 86.72 -66.42 -7.34
N TRP A 4 86.83 -65.86 -8.54
CA TRP A 4 85.83 -65.02 -9.17
C TRP A 4 84.56 -65.79 -9.58
N LEU A 5 84.69 -67.02 -10.10
CA LEU A 5 83.53 -67.80 -10.55
C LEU A 5 82.73 -68.35 -9.36
N PHE A 6 83.41 -68.69 -8.27
CA PHE A 6 82.80 -69.15 -7.02
C PHE A 6 82.11 -68.02 -6.24
N LYS A 7 82.63 -66.79 -6.28
CA LYS A 7 81.98 -65.61 -5.65
C LYS A 7 80.79 -65.06 -6.45
N PHE A 8 80.76 -65.26 -7.77
CA PHE A 8 79.63 -64.85 -8.61
C PHE A 8 78.44 -65.82 -8.48
N LEU A 9 78.69 -67.13 -8.50
CA LEU A 9 77.66 -68.15 -8.25
C LEU A 9 77.17 -68.12 -6.78
N GLY A 10 78.05 -67.82 -5.82
CA GLY A 10 77.69 -67.66 -4.41
C GLY A 10 76.78 -66.44 -4.10
N ARG A 11 76.82 -65.37 -4.90
CA ARG A 11 75.89 -64.22 -4.76
C ARG A 11 74.54 -64.42 -5.46
N VAL A 12 74.47 -65.29 -6.46
CA VAL A 12 73.20 -65.65 -7.13
C VAL A 12 72.44 -66.70 -6.32
N GLN A 13 73.15 -67.59 -5.62
CA GLN A 13 72.56 -68.60 -4.74
C GLN A 13 72.01 -68.00 -3.42
N ALA A 14 72.69 -66.99 -2.85
CA ALA A 14 72.21 -66.28 -1.64
C ALA A 14 71.02 -65.34 -1.87
N PHE A 15 70.72 -64.96 -3.13
CA PHE A 15 69.53 -64.16 -3.48
C PHE A 15 68.28 -65.03 -3.73
N TYR A 16 68.47 -66.32 -4.03
CA TYR A 16 67.35 -67.26 -4.30
C TYR A 16 66.82 -67.94 -3.03
N GLU A 17 67.62 -68.01 -1.96
CA GLU A 17 67.23 -68.66 -0.70
C GLU A 17 66.32 -67.84 0.21
N GLN A 18 66.09 -66.55 -0.08
CA GLN A 18 65.38 -65.65 0.85
C GLN A 18 63.90 -65.39 0.51
N ARG A 19 63.30 -66.10 -0.45
CA ARG A 19 61.87 -65.94 -0.81
C ARG A 19 61.09 -67.25 -0.95
N ASN A 20 61.14 -68.07 0.10
CA ASN A 20 60.66 -69.46 0.16
C ASN A 20 59.24 -69.66 0.77
N TRP A 21 58.30 -68.72 0.56
CA TRP A 21 56.89 -68.89 0.98
C TRP A 21 55.98 -69.39 -0.16
N PHE A 22 56.18 -68.93 -1.40
CA PHE A 22 55.18 -69.09 -2.46
C PHE A 22 55.22 -70.44 -3.21
N THR A 23 56.28 -71.23 -3.08
CA THR A 23 56.44 -72.51 -3.80
C THR A 23 56.02 -73.74 -2.98
N LYS A 24 55.86 -73.61 -1.67
CA LYS A 24 55.55 -74.73 -0.76
C LYS A 24 54.18 -75.42 -0.99
N PRO A 25 53.07 -74.74 -1.36
CA PRO A 25 51.81 -75.46 -1.55
C PRO A 25 51.70 -76.17 -2.92
N ILE A 26 52.48 -75.76 -3.92
CA ILE A 26 52.37 -76.29 -5.30
C ILE A 26 53.14 -77.62 -5.44
N TYR A 27 54.31 -77.74 -4.82
CA TYR A 27 55.08 -79.00 -4.83
C TYR A 27 54.48 -80.07 -3.90
N ALA A 28 53.89 -79.68 -2.77
CA ALA A 28 53.21 -80.59 -1.85
C ALA A 28 51.97 -81.29 -2.46
N LEU A 29 51.39 -80.72 -3.52
CA LEU A 29 50.23 -81.26 -4.23
C LEU A 29 50.63 -82.22 -5.36
N LEU A 30 51.84 -82.07 -5.92
CA LEU A 30 52.33 -82.87 -7.06
C LEU A 30 53.01 -84.19 -6.62
N GLU A 31 53.58 -84.23 -5.42
CA GLU A 31 54.35 -85.39 -4.90
C GLU A 31 53.46 -86.53 -4.38
N LYS A 32 52.15 -86.30 -4.24
CA LYS A 32 51.20 -87.29 -3.70
C LYS A 32 50.75 -88.36 -4.71
N VAL A 33 51.11 -88.26 -6.00
CA VAL A 33 50.37 -88.98 -7.07
C VAL A 33 51.17 -89.99 -7.92
N ILE A 34 52.52 -90.07 -7.86
CA ILE A 34 53.25 -91.05 -8.70
C ILE A 34 54.50 -91.64 -8.00
N PRO A 35 54.54 -92.94 -7.68
CA PRO A 35 55.74 -93.64 -7.21
C PRO A 35 56.49 -94.31 -8.36
N SER A 36 57.80 -94.09 -8.46
CA SER A 36 58.69 -94.86 -9.34
C SER A 36 59.88 -95.38 -8.53
N LYS A 37 59.88 -96.68 -8.26
CA LYS A 37 60.89 -97.43 -7.50
C LYS A 37 61.93 -98.00 -8.46
N THR A 38 63.20 -98.08 -8.03
CA THR A 38 64.13 -99.25 -8.05
C THR A 38 65.56 -98.77 -7.80
N GLN A 39 66.51 -99.47 -7.19
CA GLN A 39 66.65 -100.31 -5.97
C GLN A 39 68.15 -100.72 -5.97
N GLU A 40 68.82 -100.63 -4.81
CA GLU A 40 70.12 -101.21 -4.35
C GLU A 40 70.72 -100.19 -3.37
N ASP A 41 70.86 -100.43 -2.07
CA ASP A 41 71.57 -101.52 -1.41
C ASP A 41 70.94 -101.90 -0.06
N ILE A 42 71.31 -103.09 0.39
CA ILE A 42 70.76 -103.85 1.52
C ILE A 42 71.46 -103.43 2.82
N SER A 43 70.70 -103.14 3.87
CA SER A 43 71.20 -103.10 5.26
C SER A 43 70.12 -103.70 6.18
N TRP A 44 70.44 -104.85 6.73
CA TRP A 44 69.61 -105.65 7.63
C TRP A 44 69.57 -105.03 9.03
N ASP A 45 68.54 -104.25 9.34
CA ASP A 45 68.13 -103.94 10.73
C ASP A 45 66.69 -103.37 10.78
N ASP A 46 65.78 -103.98 10.02
CA ASP A 46 64.36 -103.60 9.97
C ASP A 46 63.46 -104.82 10.21
N GLU A 47 63.82 -105.58 11.25
CA GLU A 47 63.12 -106.78 11.69
C GLU A 47 62.59 -106.56 13.12
N THR A 48 61.65 -105.61 13.31
CA THR A 48 60.76 -105.59 14.51
C THR A 48 59.56 -104.65 14.50
N ASP A 49 59.33 -103.78 13.50
CA ASP A 49 58.15 -102.87 13.50
C ASP A 49 57.01 -103.29 12.54
N LEU A 50 57.15 -104.45 11.88
CA LEU A 50 56.20 -104.97 10.89
C LEU A 50 55.05 -105.83 11.48
N LEU A 51 54.90 -105.87 12.81
CA LEU A 51 53.91 -106.72 13.50
C LEU A 51 52.97 -105.99 14.48
N LEU A 52 52.85 -104.66 14.41
CA LEU A 52 51.85 -103.91 15.18
C LEU A 52 50.97 -103.04 14.26
N HIS A 53 49.71 -103.49 14.11
CA HIS A 53 48.54 -102.77 13.59
C HIS A 53 48.44 -102.68 12.05
N GLU A 54 47.93 -103.67 11.34
CA GLU A 54 46.67 -104.42 11.53
C GLU A 54 45.40 -103.52 11.51
N GLN A 55 44.54 -103.84 10.53
CA GLN A 55 43.20 -103.29 10.26
C GLN A 55 43.16 -101.91 9.60
N ILE A 56 43.07 -101.89 8.27
CA ILE A 56 42.43 -100.80 7.54
C ILE A 56 40.92 -101.09 7.63
N PRO A 57 40.14 -100.49 8.55
CA PRO A 57 38.74 -100.82 8.64
C PRO A 57 38.07 -100.34 7.36
N VAL A 58 37.48 -101.27 6.59
CA VAL A 58 36.57 -100.94 5.46
C VAL A 58 35.47 -99.95 5.87
N ARG A 59 35.19 -99.80 7.17
CA ARG A 59 34.32 -98.76 7.76
C ARG A 59 34.85 -97.34 7.60
N ALA A 60 36.17 -97.09 7.72
CA ALA A 60 36.75 -95.76 7.55
C ALA A 60 36.69 -95.30 6.08
N LYS A 61 36.93 -96.21 5.12
CA LYS A 61 36.74 -95.91 3.69
C LYS A 61 35.27 -95.62 3.34
N LYS A 62 34.32 -96.39 3.90
CA LYS A 62 32.89 -96.13 3.74
C LYS A 62 32.47 -94.79 4.36
N LEU A 63 33.03 -94.42 5.52
CA LEU A 63 32.78 -93.13 6.17
C LEU A 63 33.33 -91.97 5.33
N LEU A 64 34.51 -92.14 4.71
CA LEU A 64 35.11 -91.12 3.84
C LEU A 64 34.30 -90.93 2.54
N TYR A 65 33.84 -92.03 1.91
CA TYR A 65 32.92 -91.93 0.76
C TYR A 65 31.56 -91.36 1.13
N LEU A 66 31.00 -91.69 2.31
CA LEU A 66 29.76 -91.10 2.81
C LEU A 66 29.91 -89.59 3.00
N ILE A 67 31.00 -89.15 3.62
CA ILE A 67 31.32 -87.72 3.78
C ILE A 67 31.45 -87.06 2.42
N ALA A 68 32.18 -87.67 1.48
CA ALA A 68 32.34 -87.12 0.13
C ALA A 68 31.01 -87.00 -0.61
N VAL A 69 30.13 -88.01 -0.53
CA VAL A 69 28.80 -87.99 -1.12
C VAL A 69 27.93 -86.92 -0.46
N ILE A 70 27.94 -86.77 0.86
CA ILE A 70 27.21 -85.71 1.57
C ILE A 70 27.72 -84.33 1.15
N LEU A 71 29.04 -84.16 1.01
CA LEU A 71 29.66 -82.90 0.59
C LEU A 71 29.25 -82.54 -0.84
N ILE A 72 29.31 -83.51 -1.77
CA ILE A 72 28.86 -83.32 -3.16
C ILE A 72 27.36 -82.99 -3.18
N THR A 73 26.55 -83.68 -2.37
CA THR A 73 25.10 -83.44 -2.30
C THR A 73 24.79 -82.04 -1.74
N LEU A 74 25.51 -81.59 -0.72
CA LEU A 74 25.38 -80.22 -0.17
C LEU A 74 25.84 -79.15 -1.15
N ILE A 75 26.90 -79.39 -1.92
CA ILE A 75 27.37 -78.46 -2.96
C ILE A 75 26.34 -78.34 -4.08
N ILE A 76 25.80 -79.48 -4.55
CA ILE A 76 24.74 -79.49 -5.57
C ILE A 76 23.50 -78.76 -5.03
N TRP A 77 23.08 -79.06 -3.79
CA TRP A 77 21.94 -78.39 -3.18
C TRP A 77 22.17 -76.88 -3.02
N ALA A 78 23.35 -76.44 -2.55
CA ALA A 78 23.70 -75.04 -2.43
C ALA A 78 23.75 -74.31 -3.78
N SER A 79 24.13 -75.00 -4.86
CA SER A 79 24.11 -74.45 -6.22
C SER A 79 22.70 -74.20 -6.75
N PHE A 80 21.69 -74.92 -6.25
CA PHE A 80 20.29 -74.74 -6.66
C PHE A 80 19.45 -74.00 -5.60
N ALA A 81 19.98 -73.80 -4.39
CA ALA A 81 19.32 -73.09 -3.32
C ALA A 81 19.23 -71.59 -3.66
N LYS A 82 18.05 -71.15 -4.06
CA LYS A 82 17.72 -69.72 -4.17
C LYS A 82 17.44 -69.18 -2.78
N VAL A 83 18.24 -68.21 -2.35
CA VAL A 83 18.00 -67.43 -1.13
C VAL A 83 17.19 -66.20 -1.53
N ASP A 84 15.95 -66.11 -1.06
CA ASP A 84 15.12 -64.94 -1.29
C ASP A 84 15.59 -63.79 -0.39
N GLU A 85 16.31 -62.83 -0.97
CA GLU A 85 16.70 -61.59 -0.32
C GLU A 85 15.57 -60.56 -0.47
N VAL A 86 14.83 -60.29 0.61
CA VAL A 86 13.84 -59.21 0.63
C VAL A 86 14.51 -57.93 1.14
N THR A 87 15.05 -57.14 0.21
CA THR A 87 15.57 -55.81 0.52
C THR A 87 14.40 -54.83 0.64
N ARG A 88 14.13 -54.32 1.84
CA ARG A 88 13.19 -53.20 2.05
C ARG A 88 13.93 -51.89 1.80
N GLY A 89 13.66 -51.23 0.69
CA GLY A 89 14.11 -49.86 0.43
C GLY A 89 13.05 -48.85 0.83
N GLU A 90 13.39 -47.87 1.64
CA GLU A 90 12.52 -46.71 1.87
C GLU A 90 12.60 -45.78 0.66
N GLY A 91 11.61 -45.87 -0.24
CA GLY A 91 11.45 -44.90 -1.31
C GLY A 91 10.88 -43.60 -0.76
N ARG A 92 11.71 -42.56 -0.63
CA ARG A 92 11.23 -41.21 -0.30
C ARG A 92 11.16 -40.38 -1.57
N VAL A 93 9.94 -39.97 -1.96
CA VAL A 93 9.74 -39.00 -3.04
C VAL A 93 10.16 -37.63 -2.51
N ILE A 94 11.33 -37.16 -2.95
CA ILE A 94 11.82 -35.82 -2.63
C ILE A 94 11.57 -34.95 -3.87
N PRO A 95 10.84 -33.82 -3.73
CA PRO A 95 10.60 -32.93 -4.85
C PRO A 95 11.93 -32.39 -5.38
N SER A 96 12.09 -32.37 -6.71
CA SER A 96 13.30 -31.87 -7.39
C SER A 96 13.48 -30.36 -7.27
N LYS A 97 12.42 -29.63 -6.86
CA LYS A 97 12.42 -28.18 -6.64
C LYS A 97 11.93 -27.86 -5.23
N GLN A 98 12.34 -26.70 -4.72
CA GLN A 98 11.85 -26.18 -3.44
C GLN A 98 10.33 -25.94 -3.50
N VAL A 99 9.63 -26.38 -2.46
CA VAL A 99 8.20 -26.14 -2.30
C VAL A 99 7.95 -24.63 -2.22
N GLN A 100 7.12 -24.10 -3.10
CA GLN A 100 6.72 -22.69 -3.09
C GLN A 100 5.45 -22.54 -2.26
N ILE A 101 5.51 -21.73 -1.20
CA ILE A 101 4.35 -21.42 -0.36
C ILE A 101 3.61 -20.26 -1.01
N ILE A 102 2.39 -20.51 -1.48
CA ILE A 102 1.53 -19.48 -2.06
C ILE A 102 0.73 -18.85 -0.91
N GLN A 103 0.90 -17.54 -0.73
CA GLN A 103 0.18 -16.76 0.28
C GLN A 103 -0.61 -15.64 -0.40
N SER A 104 -1.75 -15.26 0.18
CA SER A 104 -2.49 -14.08 -0.28
C SER A 104 -1.78 -12.81 0.20
N LEU A 105 -1.66 -11.82 -0.70
CA LEU A 105 -1.10 -10.50 -0.41
C LEU A 105 -2.02 -9.67 0.50
N ASP A 106 -3.34 -9.77 0.31
CA ASP A 106 -4.35 -8.93 0.97
C ASP A 106 -5.21 -9.69 2.01
N GLY A 107 -5.06 -11.02 2.09
CA GLY A 107 -5.92 -11.86 2.93
C GLY A 107 -7.38 -11.89 2.44
N GLY A 108 -8.31 -12.43 3.24
CA GLY A 108 -9.74 -12.45 2.93
C GLY A 108 -10.44 -13.76 3.27
N ILE A 109 -11.76 -13.79 3.06
CA ILE A 109 -12.58 -14.98 3.28
C ILE A 109 -12.50 -15.85 2.03
N VAL A 110 -12.13 -17.12 2.18
CA VAL A 110 -12.11 -18.06 1.05
C VAL A 110 -13.53 -18.37 0.62
N SER A 111 -13.87 -18.01 -0.62
CA SER A 111 -15.15 -18.33 -1.25
C SER A 111 -15.16 -19.75 -1.81
N ALA A 112 -14.10 -20.13 -2.53
CA ALA A 112 -13.97 -21.47 -3.11
C ALA A 112 -12.50 -21.89 -3.25
N ILE A 113 -12.22 -23.17 -3.04
CA ILE A 113 -10.92 -23.79 -3.38
C ILE A 113 -11.13 -24.58 -4.67
N LEU A 114 -10.38 -24.24 -5.72
CA LEU A 114 -10.59 -24.73 -7.09
C LEU A 114 -9.72 -25.94 -7.44
N VAL A 115 -8.80 -26.32 -6.55
CA VAL A 115 -7.84 -27.41 -6.75
C VAL A 115 -7.83 -28.35 -5.54
N LYS A 116 -7.40 -29.59 -5.77
CA LYS A 116 -7.24 -30.61 -4.73
C LYS A 116 -5.78 -31.06 -4.65
N GLU A 117 -5.44 -31.72 -3.55
CA GLU A 117 -4.11 -32.29 -3.36
C GLU A 117 -3.81 -33.32 -4.46
N GLY A 118 -2.66 -33.18 -5.13
CA GLY A 118 -2.25 -34.02 -6.26
C GLY A 118 -2.62 -33.48 -7.64
N ASP A 119 -3.40 -32.39 -7.73
CA ASP A 119 -3.75 -31.77 -9.01
C ASP A 119 -2.52 -31.09 -9.65
N THR A 120 -2.39 -31.23 -10.97
CA THR A 120 -1.35 -30.53 -11.75
C THR A 120 -1.83 -29.14 -12.10
N VAL A 121 -1.11 -28.11 -11.66
CA VAL A 121 -1.46 -26.70 -11.86
C VAL A 121 -0.46 -26.00 -12.79
N VAL A 122 -0.96 -25.07 -13.61
CA VAL A 122 -0.15 -24.25 -14.52
C VAL A 122 -0.09 -22.81 -14.01
N ALA A 123 0.98 -22.08 -14.30
CA ALA A 123 1.09 -20.67 -13.95
C ALA A 123 -0.10 -19.86 -14.50
N GLY A 124 -0.71 -19.04 -13.65
CA GLY A 124 -1.90 -18.25 -13.97
C GLY A 124 -3.23 -18.97 -13.75
N MET A 125 -3.22 -20.26 -13.42
CA MET A 125 -4.44 -20.99 -13.06
C MET A 125 -4.95 -20.55 -11.67
N PRO A 126 -6.23 -20.17 -11.53
CA PRO A 126 -6.78 -19.79 -10.24
C PRO A 126 -6.88 -21.01 -9.32
N LEU A 127 -6.27 -20.91 -8.14
CA LEU A 127 -6.22 -21.99 -7.15
C LEU A 127 -7.31 -21.84 -6.08
N VAL A 128 -7.54 -20.60 -5.66
CA VAL A 128 -8.49 -20.22 -4.61
C VAL A 128 -9.18 -18.94 -5.03
N ARG A 129 -10.49 -18.83 -4.80
CA ARG A 129 -11.29 -17.62 -4.96
C ARG A 129 -11.56 -17.02 -3.60
N ILE A 130 -11.29 -15.72 -3.45
CA ILE A 130 -11.60 -14.94 -2.25
C ILE A 130 -12.97 -14.28 -2.44
N ASP A 131 -13.71 -14.05 -1.36
CA ASP A 131 -14.96 -13.30 -1.39
C ASP A 131 -14.69 -11.80 -1.64
N GLU A 132 -15.09 -11.33 -2.82
CA GLU A 132 -14.93 -9.95 -3.30
C GLU A 132 -15.96 -8.98 -2.71
N THR A 133 -16.98 -9.47 -1.98
CA THR A 133 -18.13 -8.64 -1.52
C THR A 133 -17.67 -7.41 -0.75
N ARG A 134 -16.65 -7.54 0.10
CA ARG A 134 -16.09 -6.42 0.87
C ARG A 134 -15.38 -5.42 -0.04
N ALA A 135 -14.51 -5.89 -0.94
CA ALA A 135 -13.74 -5.04 -1.84
C ALA A 135 -14.67 -4.26 -2.79
N VAL A 136 -15.66 -4.94 -3.37
CA VAL A 136 -16.69 -4.33 -4.23
C VAL A 136 -17.53 -3.30 -3.46
N SER A 137 -17.89 -3.58 -2.21
CA SER A 137 -18.66 -2.64 -1.38
C SER A 137 -17.85 -1.37 -1.10
N SER A 138 -16.58 -1.50 -0.72
CA SER A 138 -15.69 -0.35 -0.50
C SER A 138 -15.45 0.45 -1.78
N LEU A 139 -15.31 -0.21 -2.94
CA LEU A 139 -15.18 0.47 -4.23
C LEU A 139 -16.44 1.26 -4.58
N ARG A 140 -17.63 0.67 -4.40
CA ARG A 140 -18.92 1.35 -4.63
C ARG A 140 -19.13 2.53 -3.70
N GLU A 141 -18.76 2.39 -2.43
CA GLU A 141 -18.80 3.49 -1.46
C GLU A 141 -17.89 4.64 -1.90
N ASN A 142 -16.63 4.34 -2.27
CA ASN A 142 -15.69 5.33 -2.78
C ASN A 142 -16.25 6.04 -4.04
N GLN A 143 -16.79 5.29 -5.00
CA GLN A 143 -17.41 5.85 -6.21
C GLN A 143 -18.60 6.75 -5.90
N SER A 144 -19.46 6.36 -4.97
CA SER A 144 -20.61 7.16 -4.53
C SER A 144 -20.17 8.47 -3.88
N GLN A 145 -19.18 8.41 -2.98
CA GLN A 145 -18.59 9.61 -2.35
C GLN A 145 -17.91 10.52 -3.39
N TYR A 146 -17.21 9.93 -4.35
CA TYR A 146 -16.56 10.65 -5.44
C TYR A 146 -17.58 11.42 -6.28
N LEU A 147 -18.66 10.77 -6.73
CA LEU A 147 -19.73 11.42 -7.51
C LEU A 147 -20.40 12.56 -6.73
N SER A 148 -20.67 12.36 -5.43
CA SER A 148 -21.22 13.40 -4.55
C SER A 148 -20.30 14.62 -4.45
N LEU A 149 -19.01 14.40 -4.22
CA LEU A 149 -18.04 15.49 -4.14
C LEU A 149 -17.83 16.20 -5.48
N LEU A 150 -17.88 15.47 -6.58
CA LEU A 150 -17.72 16.02 -7.92
C LEU A 150 -18.92 16.92 -8.30
N ALA A 151 -20.14 16.51 -7.93
CA ALA A 151 -21.33 17.36 -8.05
C ALA A 151 -21.19 18.63 -7.19
N LYS A 152 -20.79 18.48 -5.92
CA LYS A 152 -20.52 19.59 -5.00
C LYS A 152 -19.43 20.54 -5.54
N GLN A 153 -18.36 20.01 -6.11
CA GLN A 153 -17.28 20.79 -6.70
C GLN A 153 -17.79 21.65 -7.85
N SER A 154 -18.57 21.08 -8.78
CA SER A 154 -19.17 21.84 -9.88
C SER A 154 -20.09 22.95 -9.37
N ARG A 155 -20.93 22.68 -8.34
CA ARG A 155 -21.75 23.71 -7.69
C ARG A 155 -20.89 24.84 -7.13
N LEU A 156 -19.87 24.51 -6.35
CA LEU A 156 -19.00 25.51 -5.72
C LEU A 156 -18.20 26.31 -6.75
N GLN A 157 -17.74 25.68 -7.83
CA GLN A 157 -17.07 26.35 -8.94
C GLN A 157 -18.01 27.32 -9.67
N ALA A 158 -19.25 26.92 -9.91
CA ALA A 158 -20.28 27.78 -10.48
C ALA A 158 -20.57 28.99 -9.57
N LEU A 159 -20.70 28.78 -8.26
CA LEU A 159 -20.89 29.87 -7.28
C LEU A 159 -19.68 30.80 -7.18
N ALA A 160 -18.46 30.28 -7.27
CA ALA A 160 -17.23 31.07 -7.18
C ALA A 160 -17.03 31.98 -8.40
N THR A 161 -17.38 31.48 -9.59
CA THR A 161 -17.23 32.18 -10.88
C THR A 161 -18.47 32.98 -11.28
N GLY A 162 -19.62 32.74 -10.65
CA GLY A 162 -20.91 33.28 -11.06
C GLY A 162 -21.50 32.58 -12.31
N GLY A 163 -20.96 31.42 -12.68
CA GLY A 163 -21.42 30.61 -13.82
C GLY A 163 -22.65 29.76 -13.51
N SER A 164 -23.06 28.96 -14.50
CA SER A 164 -24.13 27.96 -14.38
C SER A 164 -23.62 26.67 -13.74
N PHE A 165 -24.51 25.98 -13.01
CA PHE A 165 -24.25 24.63 -12.53
C PHE A 165 -24.26 23.66 -13.71
N ASP A 166 -23.08 23.14 -14.07
CA ASP A 166 -22.88 22.17 -15.15
C ASP A 166 -21.92 21.07 -14.66
N PRO A 167 -22.41 20.06 -13.93
CA PRO A 167 -21.60 18.94 -13.51
C PRO A 167 -21.34 17.99 -14.69
N PRO A 168 -20.22 17.23 -14.65
CA PRO A 168 -19.94 16.16 -15.59
C PRO A 168 -21.13 15.20 -15.78
N PRO A 169 -21.35 14.68 -17.00
CA PRO A 169 -22.52 13.85 -17.33
C PRO A 169 -22.70 12.61 -16.45
N GLU A 170 -21.61 12.10 -15.89
CA GLU A 170 -21.58 10.93 -15.02
C GLU A 170 -22.43 11.12 -13.75
N VAL A 171 -22.47 12.33 -13.18
CA VAL A 171 -23.30 12.64 -12.01
C VAL A 171 -24.77 12.45 -12.36
N LYS A 172 -25.23 13.12 -13.42
CA LYS A 172 -26.64 13.08 -13.83
C LYS A 172 -27.07 11.69 -14.31
N LYS A 173 -26.15 10.92 -14.90
CA LYS A 173 -26.43 9.57 -15.39
C LYS A 173 -26.50 8.54 -14.27
N ASN A 174 -25.58 8.59 -13.31
CA ASN A 174 -25.45 7.59 -12.27
C ASN A 174 -26.34 7.89 -11.05
N ASP A 175 -26.58 9.17 -10.75
CA ASP A 175 -27.41 9.60 -9.64
C ASP A 175 -28.21 10.88 -9.97
N PRO A 176 -29.39 10.75 -10.60
CA PRO A 176 -30.25 11.88 -10.93
C PRO A 176 -30.79 12.64 -9.70
N GLU A 177 -30.94 11.97 -8.56
CA GLU A 177 -31.46 12.58 -7.33
C GLU A 177 -30.41 13.51 -6.71
N LEU A 178 -29.16 13.05 -6.63
CA LEU A 178 -28.01 13.88 -6.23
C LEU A 178 -27.88 15.13 -7.11
N TYR A 179 -28.04 14.98 -8.44
CA TYR A 179 -28.02 16.13 -9.34
C TYR A 179 -29.11 17.16 -9.00
N ALA A 180 -30.34 16.70 -8.78
CA ALA A 180 -31.46 17.59 -8.44
C ALA A 180 -31.24 18.29 -7.09
N GLN A 181 -30.70 17.57 -6.11
CA GLN A 181 -30.36 18.11 -4.79
C GLN A 181 -29.29 19.20 -4.88
N GLU A 182 -28.17 18.94 -5.57
CA GLU A 182 -27.09 19.92 -5.74
C GLU A 182 -27.54 21.13 -6.57
N TYR A 183 -28.42 20.93 -7.55
CA TYR A 183 -29.01 22.04 -8.30
C TYR A 183 -29.93 22.92 -7.43
N ALA A 184 -30.76 22.32 -6.57
CA ALA A 184 -31.57 23.07 -5.62
C ALA A 184 -30.70 23.85 -4.61
N LEU A 185 -29.62 23.25 -4.12
CA LEU A 185 -28.64 23.93 -3.26
C LEU A 185 -27.93 25.07 -3.98
N TYR A 186 -27.59 24.90 -5.27
CA TYR A 186 -27.02 25.96 -6.10
C TYR A 186 -27.96 27.17 -6.18
N GLN A 187 -29.24 26.95 -6.49
CA GLN A 187 -30.24 28.02 -6.55
C GLN A 187 -30.41 28.71 -5.21
N SER A 188 -30.60 27.94 -4.14
CA SER A 188 -30.75 28.49 -2.79
C SER A 188 -29.54 29.33 -2.36
N SER A 189 -28.31 28.91 -2.69
CA SER A 189 -27.09 29.67 -2.38
C SER A 189 -27.03 31.00 -3.15
N ARG A 190 -27.52 31.02 -4.39
CA ARG A 190 -27.61 32.26 -5.18
C ARG A 190 -28.66 33.20 -4.65
N ASP A 191 -29.80 32.67 -4.24
CA ASP A 191 -30.89 33.44 -3.67
C ASP A 191 -30.47 34.07 -2.33
N GLU A 192 -29.75 33.31 -1.49
CA GLU A 192 -29.15 33.81 -0.24
C GLU A 192 -28.20 34.98 -0.49
N LEU A 193 -27.24 34.83 -1.43
CA LEU A 193 -26.31 35.90 -1.80
C LEU A 193 -27.07 37.13 -2.32
N SER A 194 -28.03 36.92 -3.22
CA SER A 194 -28.81 38.02 -3.82
C SER A 194 -29.62 38.78 -2.76
N SER A 195 -30.22 38.06 -1.81
CA SER A 195 -30.99 38.62 -0.70
C SER A 195 -30.09 39.45 0.23
N GLY A 196 -28.92 38.93 0.59
CA GLY A 196 -27.94 39.67 1.41
C GLY A 196 -27.43 40.95 0.73
N LEU A 197 -27.21 40.89 -0.59
CA LEU A 197 -26.82 42.06 -1.38
C LEU A 197 -27.95 43.08 -1.47
N ASN A 198 -29.19 42.65 -1.67
CA ASN A 198 -30.35 43.54 -1.75
C ASN A 198 -30.58 44.26 -0.43
N ILE A 199 -30.57 43.54 0.71
CA ILE A 199 -30.67 44.15 2.04
C ILE A 199 -29.58 45.21 2.25
N SER A 200 -28.33 44.91 1.85
CA SER A 200 -27.22 45.85 1.99
C SER A 200 -27.36 47.08 1.07
N ARG A 201 -27.93 46.90 -0.12
CA ARG A 201 -28.24 48.00 -1.05
C ARG A 201 -29.38 48.87 -0.54
N ASP A 202 -30.45 48.28 -0.01
CA ASP A 202 -31.57 49.00 0.58
C ASP A 202 -31.11 49.87 1.77
N GLN A 203 -30.21 49.34 2.60
CA GLN A 203 -29.57 50.11 3.67
C GLN A 203 -28.74 51.28 3.13
N MET A 204 -27.98 51.08 2.05
CA MET A 204 -27.22 52.16 1.40
C MET A 204 -28.16 53.24 0.84
N GLU A 205 -29.23 52.85 0.14
CA GLU A 205 -30.23 53.76 -0.42
C GLU A 205 -30.93 54.56 0.69
N GLN A 206 -31.24 53.91 1.82
CA GLN A 206 -31.80 54.60 2.99
C GLN A 206 -30.86 55.71 3.49
N ARG A 207 -29.55 55.43 3.60
CA ARG A 207 -28.57 56.47 4.02
C ARG A 207 -28.38 57.57 2.98
N GLU A 208 -28.49 57.25 1.69
CA GLU A 208 -28.49 58.26 0.63
C GLU A 208 -29.71 59.18 0.71
N LYS A 209 -30.89 58.64 1.03
CA LYS A 209 -32.10 59.46 1.30
C LYS A 209 -31.94 60.34 2.54
N GLU A 210 -31.36 59.82 3.62
CA GLU A 210 -31.03 60.62 4.81
C GLU A 210 -30.07 61.77 4.49
N LEU A 211 -29.10 61.55 3.59
CA LEU A 211 -28.18 62.60 3.13
C LEU A 211 -28.93 63.70 2.38
N VAL A 212 -29.83 63.32 1.47
CA VAL A 212 -30.67 64.27 0.72
C VAL A 212 -31.53 65.10 1.67
N GLU A 213 -32.15 64.47 2.68
CA GLU A 213 -32.90 65.20 3.72
C GLU A 213 -32.03 66.19 4.50
N ALA A 214 -30.81 65.78 4.89
CA ALA A 214 -29.87 66.64 5.58
C ALA A 214 -29.39 67.82 4.72
N GLN A 215 -29.22 67.61 3.40
CA GLN A 215 -28.90 68.68 2.45
C GLN A 215 -30.03 69.70 2.35
N PHE A 216 -31.28 69.26 2.26
CA PHE A 216 -32.43 70.19 2.29
C PHE A 216 -32.50 70.99 3.59
N LYS A 217 -32.21 70.38 4.74
CA LYS A 217 -32.13 71.10 6.03
C LYS A 217 -31.02 72.13 6.04
N LYS A 218 -29.85 71.81 5.45
CA LYS A 218 -28.73 72.74 5.32
C LYS A 218 -29.13 73.95 4.47
N ASP A 219 -29.75 73.71 3.31
CA ASP A 219 -30.19 74.79 2.42
C ASP A 219 -31.23 75.70 3.08
N LEU A 220 -32.12 75.13 3.90
CA LEU A 220 -33.08 75.90 4.69
C LEU A 220 -32.38 76.74 5.76
N ALA A 221 -31.42 76.16 6.49
CA ALA A 221 -30.63 76.88 7.50
C ALA A 221 -29.81 78.02 6.87
N GLU A 222 -29.23 77.80 5.69
CA GLU A 222 -28.51 78.83 4.93
C GLU A 222 -29.42 79.99 4.51
N LYS A 223 -30.63 79.70 4.01
CA LYS A 223 -31.62 80.75 3.70
C LYS A 223 -32.06 81.53 4.93
N THR A 224 -32.18 80.85 6.07
CA THR A 224 -32.59 81.46 7.35
C THR A 224 -31.49 82.39 7.86
N TYR A 225 -30.24 81.93 7.82
CA TYR A 225 -29.07 82.75 8.13
C TYR A 225 -28.96 83.97 7.22
N GLU A 226 -29.14 83.79 5.90
CA GLU A 226 -29.08 84.89 4.94
C GLU A 226 -30.16 85.95 5.22
N SER A 227 -31.39 85.55 5.54
CA SER A 227 -32.47 86.47 5.91
C SER A 227 -32.16 87.23 7.19
N ALA A 228 -31.78 86.52 8.26
CA ALA A 228 -31.45 87.14 9.54
C ALA A 228 -30.23 88.07 9.44
N ALA A 229 -29.22 87.69 8.65
CA ALA A 229 -28.03 88.50 8.42
C ALA A 229 -28.34 89.78 7.64
N LYS A 230 -29.22 89.70 6.64
CA LYS A 230 -29.72 90.89 5.91
C LYS A 230 -30.49 91.84 6.83
N GLU A 231 -31.36 91.31 7.68
CA GLU A 231 -32.13 92.10 8.63
C GLU A 231 -31.23 92.80 9.66
N LEU A 232 -30.25 92.08 10.22
CA LEU A 232 -29.23 92.68 11.08
C LEU A 232 -28.43 93.77 10.35
N ALA A 233 -27.98 93.51 9.12
CA ALA A 233 -27.19 94.45 8.33
C ALA A 233 -27.97 95.74 8.02
N ALA A 234 -29.27 95.63 7.75
CA ALA A 234 -30.14 96.78 7.51
C ALA A 234 -30.41 97.61 8.77
N ASN A 235 -30.60 96.96 9.93
CA ASN A 235 -30.94 97.64 11.19
C ASN A 235 -29.72 98.19 11.95
N LYS A 236 -28.54 97.58 11.80
CA LYS A 236 -27.30 98.00 12.48
C LYS A 236 -26.93 99.49 12.30
N PRO A 237 -27.01 100.11 11.10
CA PRO A 237 -26.74 101.55 10.96
C PRO A 237 -27.83 102.43 11.60
N LEU A 238 -29.07 101.94 11.73
CA LEU A 238 -30.18 102.71 12.30
C LEU A 238 -30.03 102.92 13.81
N LEU A 239 -29.22 102.10 14.50
CA LEU A 239 -28.85 102.28 15.90
C LEU A 239 -28.20 103.65 16.15
N ALA A 240 -27.30 104.09 15.25
CA ALA A 240 -26.61 105.38 15.40
C ALA A 240 -27.55 106.58 15.30
N SER A 241 -28.66 106.43 14.57
CA SER A 241 -29.71 107.44 14.45
C SER A 241 -30.77 107.39 15.57
N GLY A 242 -30.68 106.41 16.48
CA GLY A 242 -31.64 106.18 17.56
C GLY A 242 -32.99 105.58 17.14
N ALA A 243 -33.13 105.19 15.87
CA ALA A 243 -34.38 104.65 15.31
C ALA A 243 -34.65 103.18 15.69
N VAL A 244 -33.64 102.47 16.22
CA VAL A 244 -33.73 101.07 16.67
C VAL A 244 -33.01 100.92 18.01
N SER A 245 -33.54 100.07 18.90
CA SER A 245 -32.97 99.80 20.24
C SER A 245 -31.77 98.84 20.18
N GLU A 246 -30.77 99.06 21.05
CA GLU A 246 -29.62 98.16 21.21
C GLU A 246 -30.04 96.73 21.57
N ILE A 247 -31.12 96.57 22.33
CA ILE A 247 -31.67 95.25 22.70
C ILE A 247 -32.14 94.49 21.45
N ASP A 248 -32.69 95.19 20.45
CA ASP A 248 -33.17 94.55 19.23
C ASP A 248 -32.00 94.14 18.32
N ILE A 249 -30.92 94.93 18.28
CA ILE A 249 -29.66 94.52 17.63
C ILE A 249 -29.10 93.26 18.28
N LEU A 250 -29.05 93.18 19.62
CA LEU A 250 -28.57 91.99 20.33
C LEU A 250 -29.44 90.75 20.09
N LYS A 251 -30.76 90.92 19.92
CA LYS A 251 -31.66 89.82 19.52
C LYS A 251 -31.35 89.34 18.10
N LEU A 252 -31.21 90.25 17.15
CA LEU A 252 -30.87 89.93 15.75
C LEU A 252 -29.50 89.25 15.65
N GLU A 253 -28.50 89.71 16.40
CA GLU A 253 -27.18 89.05 16.47
C GLU A 253 -27.29 87.64 17.04
N ARG A 254 -28.09 87.42 18.08
CA ARG A 254 -28.35 86.08 18.62
C ARG A 254 -29.04 85.18 17.61
N GLU A 255 -29.94 85.72 16.81
CA GLU A 255 -30.65 84.98 15.76
C GLU A 255 -29.72 84.58 14.61
N VAL A 256 -28.88 85.51 14.12
CA VAL A 256 -27.83 85.22 13.14
C VAL A 256 -26.87 84.14 13.66
N ASN A 257 -26.43 84.25 14.92
CA ASN A 257 -25.55 83.26 15.53
C ASN A 257 -26.23 81.89 15.71
N ARG A 258 -27.51 81.85 16.06
CA ARG A 258 -28.29 80.61 16.14
C ARG A 258 -28.41 79.96 14.76
N ALA A 259 -28.81 80.72 13.74
CA ALA A 259 -28.93 80.22 12.37
C ALA A 259 -27.59 79.72 11.82
N ARG A 260 -26.47 80.38 12.15
CA ARG A 260 -25.13 79.90 11.82
C ARG A 260 -24.80 78.58 12.53
N GLY A 261 -25.13 78.47 13.81
CA GLY A 261 -24.97 77.22 14.57
C GLY A 261 -25.77 76.05 13.96
N ASP A 262 -26.98 76.33 13.46
CA ASP A 262 -27.81 75.31 12.78
C ASP A 262 -27.17 74.82 11.47
N ILE A 263 -26.50 75.71 10.71
CA ILE A 263 -25.70 75.33 9.53
C ILE A 263 -24.56 74.41 9.94
N ASP A 264 -23.76 74.81 10.93
CA ASP A 264 -22.60 74.04 11.40
C ASP A 264 -23.03 72.65 11.92
N GLN A 265 -24.13 72.58 12.67
CA GLN A 265 -24.72 71.33 13.13
C GLN A 265 -25.16 70.44 11.96
N THR A 266 -25.80 71.01 10.95
CA THR A 266 -26.25 70.25 9.78
C THR A 266 -25.08 69.78 8.91
N LEU A 267 -24.02 70.57 8.78
CA LEU A 267 -22.79 70.18 8.12
C LEU A 267 -22.10 68.99 8.82
N ALA A 268 -22.03 69.02 10.16
CA ALA A 268 -21.52 67.90 10.93
C ALA A 268 -22.39 66.64 10.75
N GLN A 269 -23.72 66.80 10.66
CA GLN A 269 -24.64 65.71 10.37
C GLN A 269 -24.40 65.12 8.97
N ILE A 270 -24.25 65.96 7.95
CA ILE A 270 -23.94 65.52 6.57
C ILE A 270 -22.65 64.71 6.54
N SER A 271 -21.58 65.19 7.19
CA SER A 271 -20.29 64.47 7.28
C SER A 271 -20.45 63.09 7.91
N ARG A 272 -21.21 62.99 9.01
CA ARG A 272 -21.51 61.71 9.66
C ARG A 272 -22.31 60.75 8.77
N ILE A 273 -23.31 61.25 8.04
CA ILE A 273 -24.12 60.43 7.11
C ILE A 273 -23.25 59.95 5.94
N GLN A 274 -22.38 60.79 5.38
CA GLN A 274 -21.45 60.38 4.32
C GLN A 274 -20.50 59.27 4.78
N ALA A 275 -19.99 59.34 6.02
CA ALA A 275 -19.21 58.25 6.60
C ALA A 275 -20.02 56.95 6.70
N ALA A 276 -21.30 57.03 7.09
CA ALA A 276 -22.20 55.87 7.15
C ALA A 276 -22.56 55.30 5.76
N ILE A 277 -22.70 56.14 4.72
CA ILE A 277 -22.86 55.68 3.34
C ILE A 277 -21.62 54.89 2.88
N ASN A 278 -20.42 55.40 3.19
CA ASN A 278 -19.18 54.70 2.88
C ASN A 278 -19.08 53.36 3.62
N GLU A 279 -19.57 53.29 4.86
CA GLU A 279 -19.68 52.04 5.61
C GLU A 279 -20.68 51.06 4.99
N ALA A 280 -21.88 51.51 4.64
CA ALA A 280 -22.88 50.69 3.95
C ALA A 280 -22.36 50.16 2.60
N ARG A 281 -21.63 50.99 1.85
CA ARG A 281 -20.94 50.57 0.61
C ARG A 281 -19.91 49.47 0.87
N ARG A 282 -19.10 49.61 1.93
CA ARG A 282 -18.15 48.55 2.33
C ARG A 282 -18.88 47.28 2.73
N LYS A 283 -20.06 47.37 3.36
CA LYS A 283 -20.87 46.21 3.74
C LYS A 283 -21.33 45.39 2.53
N ILE A 284 -21.72 46.05 1.44
CA ILE A 284 -22.06 45.36 0.17
C ILE A 284 -20.88 44.51 -0.32
N THR A 285 -19.68 45.09 -0.39
CA THR A 285 -18.47 44.35 -0.77
C THR A 285 -18.11 43.25 0.23
N GLU A 286 -18.31 43.48 1.52
CA GLU A 286 -18.04 42.49 2.57
C GLU A 286 -18.92 41.25 2.42
N VAL A 287 -20.21 41.41 2.11
CA VAL A 287 -21.13 40.29 1.84
C VAL A 287 -20.63 39.42 0.69
N GLU A 288 -20.24 40.05 -0.43
CA GLU A 288 -19.71 39.33 -1.59
C GLU A 288 -18.39 38.61 -1.29
N GLN A 289 -17.47 39.28 -0.57
CA GLN A 289 -16.18 38.70 -0.22
C GLN A 289 -16.32 37.55 0.78
N THR A 290 -17.19 37.68 1.78
CA THR A 290 -17.46 36.63 2.76
C THR A 290 -18.05 35.40 2.08
N PHE A 291 -19.01 35.60 1.17
CA PHE A 291 -19.58 34.51 0.38
C PHE A 291 -18.51 33.82 -0.48
N ARG A 292 -17.72 34.59 -1.26
CA ARG A 292 -16.65 34.04 -2.10
C ARG A 292 -15.59 33.30 -1.29
N SER A 293 -15.21 33.84 -0.13
CA SER A 293 -14.24 33.22 0.77
C SER A 293 -14.75 31.86 1.25
N LYS A 294 -15.99 31.80 1.75
CA LYS A 294 -16.65 30.56 2.18
C LYS A 294 -16.67 29.52 1.06
N VAL A 295 -17.12 29.91 -0.14
CA VAL A 295 -17.19 29.01 -1.30
C VAL A 295 -15.80 28.50 -1.70
N ARG A 296 -14.77 29.34 -1.68
CA ARG A 296 -13.39 28.94 -2.02
C ARG A 296 -12.79 27.95 -1.01
N THR A 297 -13.04 28.15 0.28
CA THR A 297 -12.62 27.20 1.32
C THR A 297 -13.29 25.85 1.12
N GLU A 298 -14.61 25.83 0.96
CA GLU A 298 -15.34 24.58 0.70
C GLU A 298 -14.90 23.89 -0.60
N LEU A 299 -14.57 24.67 -1.64
CA LEU A 299 -14.08 24.14 -2.92
C LEU A 299 -12.71 23.50 -2.77
N THR A 300 -11.83 24.10 -1.96
CA THR A 300 -10.49 23.56 -1.67
C THR A 300 -10.62 22.24 -0.91
N ASP A 301 -11.47 22.19 0.11
CA ASP A 301 -11.73 20.97 0.89
C ASP A 301 -12.34 19.85 0.03
N ALA A 302 -13.30 20.19 -0.84
CA ALA A 302 -13.89 19.24 -1.76
C ALA A 302 -12.85 18.71 -2.75
N SER A 303 -12.03 19.60 -3.33
CA SER A 303 -10.99 19.21 -4.29
C SER A 303 -9.92 18.32 -3.65
N ALA A 304 -9.51 18.62 -2.42
CA ALA A 304 -8.56 17.79 -1.67
C ALA A 304 -9.11 16.38 -1.41
N LYS A 305 -10.39 16.27 -1.03
CA LYS A 305 -11.07 14.98 -0.82
C LYS A 305 -11.21 14.20 -2.12
N ILE A 306 -11.55 14.86 -3.24
CA ILE A 306 -11.61 14.23 -4.56
C ILE A 306 -10.26 13.63 -4.93
N SER A 307 -9.16 14.38 -4.77
CA SER A 307 -7.81 13.87 -5.05
C SER A 307 -7.46 12.65 -4.19
N SER A 308 -7.80 12.69 -2.89
CA SER A 308 -7.59 11.56 -1.98
C SER A 308 -8.44 10.33 -2.34
N LEU A 309 -9.71 10.51 -2.73
CA LEU A 309 -10.58 9.41 -3.14
C LEU A 309 -10.14 8.82 -4.47
N THR A 310 -9.67 9.65 -5.40
CA THR A 310 -9.11 9.21 -6.69
C THR A 310 -7.93 8.27 -6.47
N GLU A 311 -6.99 8.65 -5.59
CA GLU A 311 -5.85 7.79 -5.25
C GLU A 311 -6.29 6.49 -4.57
N SER A 312 -7.22 6.59 -3.60
CA SER A 312 -7.79 5.41 -2.93
C SER A 312 -8.56 4.49 -3.89
N SER A 313 -9.17 5.04 -4.95
CA SER A 313 -9.93 4.27 -5.93
C SER A 313 -9.04 3.34 -6.74
N VAL A 314 -7.80 3.75 -7.05
CA VAL A 314 -6.83 2.90 -7.76
C VAL A 314 -6.52 1.66 -6.91
N GLY A 315 -6.17 1.86 -5.64
CA GLY A 315 -5.89 0.75 -4.73
C GLY A 315 -7.10 -0.13 -4.40
N LEU A 316 -8.33 0.42 -4.42
CA LEU A 316 -9.55 -0.39 -4.28
C LEU A 316 -9.87 -1.17 -5.56
N SER A 317 -9.57 -0.61 -6.73
CA SER A 317 -9.75 -1.31 -8.01
C SER A 317 -8.80 -2.48 -8.17
N ASP A 318 -7.58 -2.41 -7.61
CA ASP A 318 -6.62 -3.52 -7.63
C ASP A 318 -7.05 -4.70 -6.73
N LYS A 319 -7.98 -4.48 -5.79
CA LYS A 319 -8.48 -5.49 -4.84
C LYS A 319 -9.68 -6.29 -5.35
N VAL A 320 -10.31 -5.84 -6.43
CA VAL A 320 -11.48 -6.48 -7.07
C VAL A 320 -11.02 -7.20 -8.32
#